data_AF-A0A2E4W8S9-F1
#
_entry.id   AF-A0A2E4W8S9-F1
#
_cell.length_a   1.000
_cell.length_b   1.000
_cell.length_c   1.000
_cell.angle_alpha   90.00
_cell.angle_beta   90.00
_cell.angle_gamma   90.00
#
_symmetry.space_group_name_H-M   'P 1'
#
loop_
_entity.id
_entity.type
_entity.pdbx_description
1 polymer ?
#
loop_
_entity_poly.entity_id
_entity_poly.type
_entity_poly.pdbx_seq_one_letter_code
_entity_poly.pdbx_strand_id
1 'polypeptide(L)' 'MKFIEAGRIIKLYPHDTYWKKAVILDNDDHGILIEIYDCHKGSGYKKGEVYFFNWDNLKFQILETIGDHNEL' A
#
# COMPACT_ATOMS: atom_id res chain seq x y z
N MET A 1 13.89 5.45 -10.35
CA MET A 1 12.70 5.89 -9.62
C MET A 1 11.52 5.02 -10.01
N LYS A 2 10.91 4.28 -9.07
CA LYS A 2 9.67 3.54 -9.31
C LYS A 2 8.53 4.46 -8.90
N PHE A 3 7.94 5.16 -9.86
CA PHE A 3 6.75 5.97 -9.58
C PHE A 3 5.54 5.05 -9.57
N ILE A 4 4.83 4.99 -8.45
CA ILE A 4 3.55 4.28 -8.37
C ILE A 4 2.45 5.32 -8.34
N GLU A 5 1.38 5.10 -9.08
CA GLU A 5 0.29 6.06 -9.09
C GLU A 5 -0.42 6.10 -7.72
N ALA A 6 -0.69 7.30 -7.22
CA ALA A 6 -1.55 7.48 -6.05
C ALA A 6 -2.97 6.95 -6.35
N GLY A 7 -3.68 6.54 -5.31
CA GLY A 7 -5.01 5.92 -5.40
C GLY A 7 -4.99 4.41 -5.68
N ARG A 8 -3.85 3.82 -6.07
CA ARG A 8 -3.78 2.36 -6.29
C ARG A 8 -3.92 1.60 -4.97
N ILE A 9 -4.60 0.46 -5.01
CA ILE A 9 -4.71 -0.44 -3.86
C ILE A 9 -3.56 -1.44 -3.91
N ILE A 10 -2.81 -1.51 -2.82
CA ILE A 10 -1.71 -2.46 -2.65
C ILE A 10 -1.97 -3.39 -1.47
N LYS A 11 -1.38 -4.59 -1.55
CA LYS A 11 -1.24 -5.52 -0.43
C LYS A 11 0.23 -5.59 -0.04
N LEU A 12 0.56 -5.23 1.19
CA LEU A 12 1.92 -5.21 1.71
C LEU A 12 2.11 -6.16 2.89
N TYR A 13 3.35 -6.58 3.07
CA TYR A 13 3.82 -7.47 4.13
C TYR A 13 5.03 -6.84 4.82
N PRO A 14 4.84 -5.73 5.56
CA PRO A 14 5.93 -5.07 6.23
C PRO A 14 6.43 -5.97 7.37
N HIS A 15 7.68 -6.41 7.25
CA HIS A 15 8.45 -7.19 8.22
C HIS A 15 7.90 -8.58 8.63
N ASP A 16 6.82 -9.12 8.05
CA ASP A 16 6.22 -10.38 8.54
C ASP A 16 5.17 -11.03 7.61
N THR A 17 4.56 -12.11 8.10
CA THR A 17 3.44 -12.93 7.62
C THR A 17 2.10 -12.18 7.55
N TYR A 18 1.92 -11.10 8.30
CA TYR A 18 0.65 -10.38 8.41
C TYR A 18 0.46 -9.37 7.28
N TRP A 19 -0.58 -9.58 6.47
CA TRP A 19 -0.93 -8.71 5.36
C TRP A 19 -1.64 -7.43 5.79
N LYS A 20 -1.40 -6.36 5.04
CA LYS A 20 -2.16 -5.10 5.09
C LYS A 20 -2.57 -4.74 3.67
N LYS A 21 -3.78 -4.24 3.50
CA LYS A 21 -4.25 -3.61 2.26
C LYS A 21 -4.31 -2.11 2.49
N ALA A 22 -3.77 -1.35 1.55
CA ALA A 22 -3.65 0.08 1.70
C ALA A 22 -3.83 0.79 0.36
N VAL A 23 -4.24 2.04 0.41
CA VAL A 23 -4.28 2.95 -0.73
C VAL A 23 -3.00 3.76 -0.72
N ILE A 24 -2.35 3.88 -1.89
CA ILE A 24 -1.18 4.76 -2.03
C ILE A 24 -1.65 6.21 -2.01
N LEU A 25 -1.10 7.02 -1.12
CA LEU A 25 -1.36 8.46 -1.10
C LEU A 25 -0.30 9.21 -1.89
N ASP A 26 0.97 8.84 -1.71
CA ASP A 26 2.12 9.46 -2.37
C ASP A 26 3.34 8.53 -2.35
N ASN A 27 4.36 8.83 -3.14
CA ASN A 27 5.66 8.15 -3.09
C ASN A 27 6.77 9.03 -3.65
N ASP A 28 7.97 8.80 -3.12
CA ASP A 28 9.19 9.46 -3.55
C ASP A 28 10.34 8.45 -3.67
N ASP A 29 11.56 8.95 -3.84
CA ASP A 29 12.76 8.10 -3.91
C ASP A 29 13.10 7.41 -2.57
N HIS A 30 12.50 7.82 -1.45
CA HIS A 30 12.77 7.26 -0.12
C HIS A 30 11.75 6.18 0.26
N GLY A 31 10.48 6.34 -0.13
CA GLY A 31 9.45 5.39 0.24
C GLY A 31 8.07 5.69 -0.32
N ILE A 32 7.08 5.13 0.37
CA ILE A 32 5.67 5.23 0.02
C ILE A 32 4.83 5.63 1.22
N LEU A 33 3.94 6.59 1.00
CA LEU A 33 2.94 7.00 1.96
C LEU A 33 1.62 6.31 1.64
N ILE A 34 1.04 5.59 2.60
CA ILE A 34 -0.15 4.77 2.38
C ILE A 34 -1.16 4.95 3.50
N GLU A 35 -2.45 4.81 3.18
CA GLU A 35 -3.53 4.72 4.15
C GLU A 35 -4.04 3.28 4.24
N ILE A 36 -4.11 2.72 5.45
CA ILE A 36 -4.56 1.34 5.66
C ILE A 36 -6.08 1.25 5.44
N TYR A 37 -6.49 0.48 4.43
CA TYR A 37 -7.89 0.18 4.16
C TYR A 37 -8.37 -1.06 4.94
N ASP A 38 -7.50 -2.05 5.10
CA ASP A 38 -7.78 -3.32 5.78
C ASP A 38 -6.49 -3.99 6.24
N CYS A 39 -6.52 -4.78 7.31
CA CYS A 39 -5.32 -5.41 7.84
C CYS A 39 -5.62 -6.68 8.64
N HIS A 40 -4.66 -7.61 8.65
CA HIS A 40 -4.78 -8.81 9.47
C HIS A 40 -4.90 -8.47 10.97
N LYS A 41 -5.80 -9.18 11.66
CA LYS A 41 -5.99 -9.09 13.11
C LYS A 41 -4.71 -9.48 13.84
N GLY A 42 -4.13 -8.58 14.63
CA GLY A 42 -2.85 -8.79 15.32
C GLY A 42 -1.63 -8.18 14.62
N SER A 43 -1.81 -7.55 13.45
CA SER A 43 -0.70 -6.88 12.77
C SER A 43 -0.18 -5.62 13.48
N GLY A 44 -0.96 -5.08 14.43
CA GLY A 44 -0.67 -3.81 15.11
C GLY A 44 -1.11 -2.55 14.34
N TYR A 45 -1.53 -2.70 13.09
CA TYR A 45 -2.02 -1.60 12.25
C TYR A 45 -3.53 -1.42 12.42
N LYS A 46 -4.01 -0.22 12.10
CA LYS A 46 -5.43 0.11 12.15
C LYS A 46 -5.90 0.70 10.82
N LYS A 47 -7.15 0.38 10.47
CA LYS A 47 -7.83 0.98 9.32
C LYS A 47 -7.97 2.50 9.49
N GLY A 48 -7.71 3.25 8.42
CA GLY A 48 -7.76 4.71 8.34
C GLY A 48 -6.50 5.42 8.85
N GLU A 49 -5.51 4.70 9.37
CA GLU A 49 -4.23 5.29 9.75
C GLU A 49 -3.28 5.35 8.55
N VAL A 50 -2.46 6.40 8.53
CA VAL A 50 -1.47 6.67 7.48
C VAL A 50 -0.09 6.28 7.97
N TYR A 51 0.66 5.60 7.10
CA TYR A 51 2.00 5.11 7.39
C TYR A 51 2.94 5.39 6.22
N PHE A 52 4.20 5.67 6.55
CA PHE A 52 5.28 5.77 5.59
C PHE A 52 6.19 4.55 5.70
N PHE A 53 6.52 3.94 4.57
CA PHE A 53 7.42 2.79 4.49
C PHE A 53 8.58 3.07 3.53
N ASN A 54 9.81 2.90 4.00
CA ASN A 54 11.00 2.96 3.16
C ASN A 54 11.05 1.80 2.17
N TRP A 55 11.65 2.04 1.00
CA TRP A 55 11.79 1.02 -0.04
C TRP A 55 12.67 -0.16 0.34
N ASP A 56 13.64 0.03 1.25
CA ASP A 56 14.75 -0.89 1.52
C ASP A 56 14.32 -2.33 1.83
N ASN A 57 13.11 -2.56 2.37
CA ASN A 57 12.59 -3.90 2.67
C ASN A 57 11.07 -4.04 2.46
N LEU A 58 10.47 -3.18 1.63
CA LEU A 58 9.03 -3.22 1.42
C LEU A 58 8.69 -4.15 0.25
N LYS A 59 7.99 -5.25 0.57
CA LYS A 59 7.35 -6.12 -0.43
C LYS A 59 5.86 -5.84 -0.47
N PHE A 60 5.35 -5.58 -1.66
CA PHE A 60 3.93 -5.38 -1.90
C PHE A 60 3.53 -5.88 -3.29
N GLN A 61 2.22 -6.10 -3.44
CA GLN A 61 1.57 -6.42 -4.70
C GLN A 61 0.50 -5.37 -4.97
N ILE A 62 0.45 -4.85 -6.20
CA ILE A 62 -0.65 -4.00 -6.65
C ILE A 62 -1.84 -4.92 -6.90
N LEU A 63 -2.96 -4.65 -6.24
CA LEU A 63 -4.18 -5.46 -6.33
C LEU A 63 -5.14 -4.92 -7.39
N GLU A 64 -5.35 -3.60 -7.42
CA GLU A 64 -6.27 -2.97 -8.37
C GLU A 64 -5.74 -1.61 -8.82
N THR A 65 -5.79 -1.44 -10.13
CA THR A 65 -5.75 -0.15 -10.79
C THR A 65 -7.15 0.47 -10.71
N ILE A 66 -7.35 1.50 -9.86
CA ILE A 66 -8.53 2.38 -10.01
C ILE A 66 -8.45 3.00 -11.42
N GLY A 67 -9.08 2.37 -12.40
CA GLY A 67 -8.93 2.69 -13.83
C GLY A 67 -9.25 1.55 -14.80
N ASP A 68 -9.14 0.27 -14.42
CA ASP A 68 -9.34 -0.87 -15.34
C ASP A 68 -10.81 -1.29 -15.54
N HIS A 69 -11.77 -0.51 -15.02
CA HIS A 69 -13.20 -0.80 -15.16
C HIS A 69 -14.02 0.37 -15.70
N ASN A 70 -13.48 1.08 -16.69
CA ASN A 70 -14.28 1.91 -17.60
C ASN A 70 -13.70 1.86 -19.01
N GLU A 71 -13.70 0.68 -19.62
CA GLU A 71 -13.70 0.57 -21.08
C GLU A 71 -15.02 -0.10 -21.53
N LEU A 72 -15.91 0.77 -22.04
CA LEU A 72 -17.02 0.58 -22.98
C LEU A 72 -18.21 -0.31 -22.59
#